data_AF-X1UI71-F1
#
_entry.id   AF-X1UI71-F1
#
_cell.length_a   1.000
_cell.length_b   1.000
_cell.length_c   1.000
_cell.angle_alpha   90.00
_cell.angle_beta   90.00
_cell.angle_gamma   90.00
#
_symmetry.space_group_name_H-M   'P 1'
#
loop_
_entity.id
_entity.type
_entity.pdbx_description
1 polymer ?
#
loop_
_entity_poly.entity_id
_entity_poly.type
_entity_poly.pdbx_seq_one_letter_code
_entity_poly.pdbx_strand_id
1 'polypeptide(L)' 'GNKVDLKDERKIILPMAEHLSEKLNAPYFETSALTGETVKEVFQKI' A
#
# COMPACT_ATOMS: atom_id res chain seq x y z
N GLY A 1 -1.77 1.47 0.06
CA GLY A 1 -1.89 1.67 -1.39
C GLY A 1 -2.31 0.37 -2.04
N ASN A 2 -3.12 0.42 -3.10
CA ASN A 2 -3.47 -0.74 -3.92
C ASN A 2 -2.86 -0.58 -5.31
N LYS A 3 -2.83 -1.65 -6.10
CA LYS A 3 -2.30 -1.72 -7.48
C LYS A 3 -0.77 -1.66 -7.56
N VAL A 4 -0.08 -2.31 -6.63
CA VAL A 4 1.40 -2.35 -6.62
C VAL A 4 2.01 -3.01 -7.89
N ASP A 5 1.20 -3.80 -8.60
CA ASP A 5 1.54 -4.44 -9.87
C ASP A 5 1.79 -3.44 -11.01
N LEU A 6 1.13 -2.27 -10.98
CA LEU A 6 1.29 -1.21 -11.98
C LEU A 6 2.50 -0.32 -11.67
N LYS A 7 3.70 -0.92 -11.62
CA LYS A 7 4.94 -0.23 -11.25
C LYS A 7 5.27 0.94 -12.18
N ASP A 8 5.05 0.76 -13.48
CA ASP A 8 5.36 1.75 -14.50
C ASP A 8 4.38 2.95 -14.49
N GLU A 9 3.20 2.78 -13.89
CA GLU A 9 2.19 3.84 -13.72
C GLU A 9 2.18 4.43 -12.31
N ARG A 10 3.20 4.14 -11.49
CA ARG A 10 3.26 4.62 -10.11
C ARG A 10 3.37 6.15 -10.07
N LYS A 11 2.29 6.79 -9.62
CA LYS A 11 2.23 8.25 -9.42
C LYS A 11 2.60 8.69 -8.00
N ILE A 12 2.53 7.78 -7.04
CA ILE A 12 2.80 8.05 -5.63
C ILE A 12 4.08 7.33 -5.21
N ILE A 13 5.08 8.11 -4.79
CA ILE A 13 6.33 7.59 -4.26
C ILE A 13 6.14 7.11 -2.81
N LEU A 14 6.90 6.08 -2.42
CA LEU A 14 6.86 5.50 -1.07
C LEU A 14 6.96 6.55 0.06
N PRO A 15 7.91 7.51 0.03
CA PRO A 15 8.04 8.49 1.11
C PRO A 15 6.79 9.35 1.33
N MET A 16 6.02 9.62 0.26
CA MET A 16 4.79 10.40 0.37
C MET A 16 3.68 9.61 1.06
N ALA A 17 3.63 8.30 0.81
CA ALA A 17 2.66 7.41 1.42
C ALA A 17 2.99 7.11 2.89
N GLU A 18 4.28 6.95 3.21
CA GLU A 18 4.77 6.84 4.60
C GLU A 18 4.49 8.11 5.40
N HIS A 19 4.77 9.29 4.83
CA HIS A 19 4.48 10.54 5.51
C HIS A 19 2.98 10.71 5.82
N LEU A 20 2.10 10.27 4.90
CA LEU A 20 0.66 10.30 5.13
C LEU A 20 0.24 9.32 6.24
N SER A 21 0.86 8.14 6.31
CA SER A 21 0.53 7.12 7.30
C SER A 21 0.93 7.54 8.71
N GLU A 22 2.11 8.14 8.86
CA GLU A 22 2.57 8.78 10.10
C GLU A 22 1.59 9.88 10.55
N LYS A 23 1.19 10.75 9.62
CA LYS A 23 0.24 11.84 9.92
C LYS A 23 -1.12 11.33 10.38
N LEU A 24 -1.57 10.20 9.84
CA LEU A 24 -2.85 9.57 10.20
C LEU A 24 -2.72 8.60 11.39
N ASN A 25 -1.49 8.38 11.89
CA ASN A 25 -1.16 7.35 12.88
C ASN A 25 -1.78 5.98 12.53
N ALA A 26 -1.72 5.63 11.25
CA ALA A 26 -2.32 4.42 10.70
C ALA A 26 -1.26 3.58 9.99
N PRO A 27 -1.31 2.24 10.07
CA PRO A 27 -0.36 1.39 9.39
C PRO A 27 -0.52 1.47 7.86
N TYR A 28 0.61 1.56 7.15
CA TYR A 28 0.64 1.58 5.69
C TYR A 28 0.97 0.21 5.11
N PHE A 29 0.25 -0.20 4.08
CA PHE A 29 0.48 -1.42 3.33
C PHE A 29 0.32 -1.17 1.83
N GLU A 30 1.18 -1.76 1.01
CA GLU A 30 0.98 -1.83 -0.45
C GLU A 30 0.46 -3.21 -0.84
N THR A 31 -0.64 -3.24 -1.58
CA THR A 31 -1.28 -4.48 -2.04
C THR A 31 -1.55 -4.44 -3.53
N SER A 32 -1.82 -5.60 -4.13
CA SER A 32 -2.48 -5.69 -5.42
C SER A 32 -3.68 -6.62 -5.31
N ALA A 33 -4.87 -6.06 -5.53
CA ALA A 33 -6.09 -6.86 -5.66
C ALA A 33 -6.09 -7.73 -6.92
N LEU A 34 -5.30 -7.40 -7.95
CA LEU A 34 -5.23 -8.16 -9.19
C LEU A 34 -4.42 -9.44 -9.02
N THR A 35 -3.24 -9.35 -8.40
CA THR A 35 -2.36 -10.51 -8.16
C THR A 35 -2.64 -11.20 -6.83
N GLY A 36 -3.41 -10.55 -5.94
CA GLY A 36 -3.62 -11.00 -4.56
C GLY A 36 -2.44 -10.71 -3.64
N GLU A 37 -1.42 -10.00 -4.12
CA GLU A 37 -0.22 -9.65 -3.37
C GLU A 37 -0.54 -8.81 -2.13
N THR A 38 -0.05 -9.27 -0.97
CA THR A 38 -0.16 -8.62 0.33
C THR A 38 -1.60 -8.43 0.85
N VAL A 39 -2.63 -8.82 0.10
CA VAL A 39 -4.04 -8.67 0.50
C VAL A 39 -4.35 -9.44 1.78
N LYS A 40 -3.93 -10.71 1.87
CA LYS A 40 -4.16 -11.54 3.07
C LYS A 40 -3.48 -10.98 4.32
N GLU A 41 -2.27 -10.47 4.16
CA GLU A 41 -1.48 -9.92 5.28
C GLU A 41 -2.11 -8.65 5.84
N VAL A 42 -2.70 -7.81 4.98
CA VAL A 42 -3.46 -6.64 5.42
C VAL A 42 -4.64 -7.05 6.29
N PHE A 43 -5.44 -8.04 5.85
CA PHE A 43 -6.61 -8.48 6.63
C PHE A 43 -6.25 -9.25 7.92
N GLN A 44 -5.04 -9.80 8.03
CA GLN A 44 -4.58 -10.46 9.26
C GLN A 44 -3.97 -9.50 10.28
N LYS A 45 -3.49 -8.32 9.84
CA LYS A 45 -2.83 -7.32 10.68
C LYS A 45 -3.77 -6.23 11.21
N ILE A 46 -5.02 -6.24 10.79
CA ILE A 46 -6.10 -5.36 11.26
C ILE A 46 -7.00 -6.16 12.18
#